data_AF-A0A960LTB8-F1
#
_entry.id   AF-A0A960LTB8-F1
#
_cell.length_a   1.000
_cell.length_b   1.000
_cell.length_c   1.000
_cell.angle_alpha   90.00
_cell.angle_beta   90.00
_cell.angle_gamma   90.00
#
_symmetry.space_group_name_H-M   'P 1'
#
loop_
_entity.id
_entity.type
_entity.pdbx_description
1 polymer ?
#
loop_
_entity_poly.entity_id
_entity_poly.type
_entity_poly.pdbx_seq_one_letter_code
_entity_poly.pdbx_strand_id
1 'polypeptide(L)'
;MKMQVFVNKFYPEEFRRKSDAERYHSKGTCEVHLLLGSIEMDLKNITYRIDHEGKVSLKPPFRVHSNKKAGIKPKLVPSIVFKEPGVWVQIEHAIKFELFKKIQDTPKNKKECIQLDFWGEVS
;
A
#
# COMPACT_ATOMS: atom_id res chain seq x y z
N MET A 1 -13.81 -10.33 20.83
CA MET A 1 -14.68 -9.60 19.88
C MET A 1 -14.51 -10.21 18.50
N LYS A 2 -15.59 -10.40 17.73
CA LYS A 2 -15.48 -10.88 16.34
C LYS A 2 -15.12 -9.69 15.46
N MET A 3 -13.89 -9.66 14.95
CA MET A 3 -13.43 -8.64 14.01
C MET A 3 -13.59 -9.15 12.58
N GLN A 4 -14.03 -8.29 11.68
CA GLN A 4 -14.06 -8.57 10.25
C GLN A 4 -13.25 -7.50 9.53
N VAL A 5 -12.47 -7.95 8.55
CA VAL A 5 -11.56 -7.11 7.77
C VAL A 5 -11.88 -7.31 6.31
N PHE A 6 -12.26 -6.24 5.63
CA PHE A 6 -12.55 -6.26 4.20
C PHE A 6 -11.57 -5.34 3.49
N VAL A 7 -10.94 -5.85 2.44
CA VAL A 7 -10.10 -5.00 1.58
C VAL A 7 -10.98 -4.37 0.53
N ASN A 8 -11.15 -3.05 0.60
CA ASN A 8 -12.03 -2.32 -0.30
C ASN A 8 -11.36 -2.12 -1.66
N LYS A 9 -10.16 -1.54 -1.65
CA LYS A 9 -9.48 -1.13 -2.89
C LYS A 9 -7.96 -1.10 -2.74
N PHE A 10 -7.29 -1.40 -3.84
CA PHE A 10 -5.85 -1.24 -4.01
C PHE A 10 -5.58 -0.11 -4.99
N TYR A 11 -4.56 0.69 -4.70
CA TYR A 11 -4.10 1.83 -5.46
C TYR A 11 -2.61 1.61 -5.76
N PRO A 12 -2.28 0.93 -6.87
CA PRO A 12 -0.89 0.75 -7.28
C PRO A 12 -0.25 2.09 -7.60
N GLU A 13 0.99 2.27 -7.15
CA GLU A 13 1.81 3.44 -7.47
C GLU A 13 2.41 3.24 -8.87
N GLU A 14 1.93 4.06 -9.81
CA GLU A 14 2.33 4.06 -11.22
C GLU A 14 3.69 4.75 -11.42
N PHE A 15 3.96 5.81 -10.65
CA PHE A 15 5.20 6.59 -10.76
C PHE A 15 6.16 6.25 -9.62
N ARG A 16 7.22 5.51 -9.94
CA ARG A 16 8.22 5.09 -8.96
C ARG A 16 9.56 5.74 -9.22
N ARG A 17 10.26 6.07 -8.13
CA ARG A 17 11.68 6.42 -8.21
C ARG A 17 12.47 5.20 -8.71
N LYS A 18 13.58 5.43 -9.42
CA LYS A 18 14.47 4.35 -9.90
C LYS A 18 14.81 3.35 -8.79
N SER A 19 15.17 3.85 -7.60
CA SER A 19 15.46 3.02 -6.43
C SER A 19 14.30 2.14 -5.94
N ASP A 20 13.05 2.60 -6.12
CA ASP A 20 11.87 1.83 -5.75
C ASP A 20 11.55 0.77 -6.81
N ALA A 21 11.78 1.05 -8.09
CA ALA A 21 11.61 0.09 -9.18
C ALA A 21 12.66 -1.05 -9.11
N GLU A 22 13.89 -0.72 -8.74
CA GLU A 22 14.95 -1.72 -8.51
C GLU A 22 14.61 -2.66 -7.34
N ARG A 23 14.00 -2.12 -6.27
CA ARG A 23 13.74 -2.89 -5.04
C ARG A 23 12.40 -3.62 -5.04
N TYR A 24 11.40 -3.11 -5.73
CA TYR A 24 10.03 -3.58 -5.61
C TYR A 24 9.41 -3.86 -6.97
N HIS A 25 8.88 -5.07 -7.13
CA HIS A 25 8.04 -5.44 -8.25
C HIS A 25 6.74 -4.62 -8.26
N SER A 26 6.10 -4.47 -7.09
CA SER A 26 4.88 -3.68 -6.94
C SER A 26 4.87 -2.88 -5.65
N LYS A 27 4.32 -1.67 -5.68
CA LYS A 27 4.17 -0.79 -4.52
C LYS A 27 2.90 0.02 -4.71
N GLY A 28 2.23 0.34 -3.61
CA GLY A 28 1.02 1.16 -3.63
C GLY A 28 0.42 1.34 -2.25
N THR A 29 -0.82 1.78 -2.21
CA THR A 29 -1.63 1.86 -0.99
C THR A 29 -2.91 1.07 -1.12
N CYS A 30 -3.52 0.71 0.01
CA CYS A 30 -4.84 0.10 0.04
C CYS A 30 -5.74 0.72 1.10
N GLU A 31 -7.03 0.49 0.90
CA GLU A 31 -8.10 0.85 1.81
C GLU A 31 -8.74 -0.42 2.37
N VAL A 32 -8.95 -0.44 3.68
CA VAL A 32 -9.52 -1.56 4.41
C VAL A 32 -10.69 -1.06 5.24
N HIS A 33 -11.82 -1.73 5.13
CA HIS A 33 -12.94 -1.54 6.03
C HIS A 33 -12.83 -2.51 7.21
N LEU A 34 -12.97 -1.98 8.42
CA LEU A 34 -12.93 -2.74 9.65
C LEU A 34 -14.27 -2.69 10.35
N LEU A 35 -14.74 -3.87 10.77
CA LEU A 35 -15.91 -4.03 11.60
C LEU A 35 -15.50 -4.72 12.90
N LEU A 36 -15.57 -3.99 14.01
CA LEU A 36 -15.20 -4.45 15.35
C LEU A 36 -16.39 -4.28 16.30
N GLY A 37 -17.21 -5.33 16.42
CA GLY A 37 -18.47 -5.25 17.16
C GLY A 37 -19.43 -4.26 16.47
N SER A 38 -19.77 -3.18 17.15
CA SER A 38 -20.60 -2.08 16.62
C SER A 38 -19.78 -0.93 16.01
N ILE A 39 -18.45 -1.03 16.00
CA ILE A 39 -17.57 0.02 15.47
C ILE A 39 -17.23 -0.33 14.02
N GLU A 40 -17.47 0.63 13.14
CA GLU A 40 -17.07 0.59 11.74
C GLU A 40 -16.00 1.66 11.48
N MET A 41 -14.95 1.29 10.75
CA MET A 41 -13.84 2.21 10.46
C MET A 41 -13.19 1.90 9.11
N ASP A 42 -13.04 2.93 8.29
CA ASP A 42 -12.24 2.86 7.07
C ASP A 42 -10.79 3.28 7.32
N LEU A 43 -9.87 2.34 7.13
CA LEU A 43 -8.44 2.58 7.14
C LEU A 43 -7.95 2.85 5.73
N LYS A 44 -7.48 4.07 5.50
CA LYS A 44 -6.90 4.49 4.22
C LYS A 44 -5.39 4.62 4.30
N ASN A 45 -4.72 4.58 3.16
CA ASN A 45 -3.27 4.80 3.02
C ASN A 45 -2.39 3.75 3.73
N ILE A 46 -2.86 2.51 3.86
CA ILE A 46 -1.98 1.39 4.24
C ILE A 46 -1.04 1.13 3.07
N THR A 47 0.27 1.25 3.28
CA THR A 47 1.24 1.04 2.19
C THR A 47 1.52 -0.45 2.04
N TYR A 48 1.48 -0.97 0.81
CA TYR A 48 1.97 -2.29 0.48
C TYR A 48 3.17 -2.21 -0.46
N ARG A 49 4.09 -3.16 -0.30
CA ARG A 49 5.26 -3.34 -1.17
C ARG A 49 5.48 -4.81 -1.38
N ILE A 50 5.69 -5.19 -2.63
CA ILE A 50 5.94 -6.55 -3.09
C ILE A 50 7.31 -6.48 -3.75
N ASP A 51 8.28 -7.20 -3.20
CA ASP A 51 9.60 -7.31 -3.83
C ASP A 51 9.57 -8.26 -5.03
N HIS A 52 10.71 -8.39 -5.72
CA HIS A 52 10.84 -9.25 -6.90
C HIS A 52 10.80 -10.75 -6.56
N GLU A 53 10.93 -11.12 -5.27
CA GLU A 53 10.77 -12.48 -4.78
C GLU A 53 9.31 -12.79 -4.39
N GLY A 54 8.42 -11.79 -4.45
CA GLY A 54 7.01 -11.91 -4.10
C GLY A 54 6.72 -11.71 -2.61
N LYS A 55 7.70 -11.33 -1.80
CA LYS A 55 7.51 -11.04 -0.37
C LYS A 55 6.74 -9.74 -0.21
N VAL A 56 5.65 -9.82 0.55
CA VAL A 56 4.77 -8.67 0.85
C VAL A 56 5.17 -8.03 2.17
N SER A 57 5.47 -6.74 2.14
CA SER A 57 5.64 -5.90 3.33
C SER A 57 4.57 -4.81 3.38
N LEU A 58 4.00 -4.62 4.57
CA LEU A 58 2.92 -3.66 4.83
C LEU A 58 3.40 -2.60 5.81
N LYS A 59 2.90 -1.38 5.67
CA LYS A 59 3.08 -0.30 6.65
C LYS A 59 1.75 0.34 6.98
N PRO A 60 1.46 0.59 8.27
CA PRO A 60 0.24 1.25 8.68
C PRO A 60 0.19 2.69 8.17
N PRO A 61 -1.00 3.32 8.17
CA PRO A 61 -1.16 4.70 7.74
C PRO A 61 -0.33 5.64 8.62
N PHE A 62 0.35 6.60 7.99
CA PHE A 62 1.15 7.62 8.67
C PHE A 62 0.74 9.02 8.25
N ARG A 63 0.93 9.96 9.17
CA ARG A 63 0.79 11.40 8.97
C ARG A 63 2.16 12.05 9.04
N VAL A 64 2.36 13.06 8.21
CA VAL A 64 3.58 13.88 8.24
C VAL A 64 3.36 15.00 9.24
N HIS A 65 4.15 15.03 10.31
CA HIS A 65 4.19 16.18 11.19
C HIS A 65 5.30 17.13 10.71
N SER A 66 4.90 18.23 10.08
CA SER A 66 5.84 19.25 9.57
C SER A 66 6.28 20.15 10.71
N ASN A 67 7.53 20.00 11.18
CA ASN A 67 8.10 20.88 12.20
C ASN A 67 8.87 22.05 11.55
N LYS A 68 8.20 22.80 10.66
CA LYS A 68 8.82 23.86 9.83
C LYS A 68 9.51 24.95 10.66
N LYS A 69 9.04 25.23 11.88
CA LYS A 69 9.62 26.28 12.73
C LYS A 69 10.99 25.96 13.33
N ALA A 70 11.45 24.70 13.27
CA ALA A 70 12.67 24.27 13.96
C ALA A 70 13.82 23.83 13.02
N GLY A 71 13.66 23.92 11.69
CA GLY A 71 14.65 23.37 10.74
C GLY A 71 14.78 21.83 10.78
N ILE A 72 13.88 21.16 11.50
CA ILE A 72 13.89 19.71 11.69
C ILE A 72 13.15 19.03 10.54
N LYS A 73 13.74 17.95 9.99
CA LYS A 73 13.11 17.13 8.94
C LYS A 73 11.73 16.64 9.42
N PRO A 74 10.71 16.64 8.54
CA PRO A 74 9.37 16.17 8.89
C PRO A 74 9.40 14.75 9.47
N LYS A 75 8.69 14.54 10.57
CA LYS A 75 8.60 13.22 11.22
C LYS A 75 7.37 12.48 10.73
N LEU A 76 7.54 11.23 10.33
CA LEU A 76 6.44 10.31 10.07
C LEU A 76 5.91 9.79 11.41
N VAL A 77 4.63 9.99 11.66
CA VAL A 77 3.95 9.52 12.87
C VAL A 77 2.79 8.63 12.43
N PRO A 78 2.54 7.48 13.06
CA PRO A 78 1.35 6.69 12.75
C PRO A 78 0.09 7.55 12.87
N SER A 79 -0.79 7.48 11.87
CA SER A 79 -2.09 8.14 11.93
C SER A 79 -3.03 7.43 12.90
N ILE A 80 -2.83 6.12 13.05
CA ILE A 80 -3.64 5.23 13.89
C ILE A 80 -2.68 4.34 14.68
N VAL A 81 -2.97 4.18 15.97
CA VAL A 81 -2.21 3.31 16.87
C VAL A 81 -3.16 2.23 17.36
N PHE A 82 -2.91 0.99 16.95
CA PHE A 82 -3.62 -0.17 17.45
C PHE A 82 -3.01 -0.55 18.81
N LYS A 83 -3.78 -0.41 19.89
CA LYS A 83 -3.33 -0.82 21.23
C LYS A 83 -3.15 -2.33 21.33
N GLU A 84 -3.99 -3.08 20.63
CA GLU A 84 -3.91 -4.53 20.54
C GLU A 84 -3.18 -4.94 19.25
N PRO A 85 -1.99 -5.59 19.35
CA PRO A 85 -1.23 -5.99 18.16
C PRO A 85 -2.00 -6.95 17.24
N GLY A 86 -2.91 -7.76 17.79
CA GLY A 86 -3.71 -8.73 17.04
C GLY A 86 -4.60 -8.12 15.97
N VAL A 87 -5.01 -6.85 16.14
CA VAL A 87 -5.79 -6.12 15.13
C VAL A 87 -4.95 -5.91 13.86
N TRP A 88 -3.71 -5.43 14.02
CA TRP A 88 -2.81 -5.22 12.88
C TRP A 88 -2.46 -6.53 12.18
N VAL A 89 -2.20 -7.60 12.93
CA VAL A 89 -1.90 -8.93 12.36
C VAL A 89 -3.03 -9.43 11.46
N GLN A 90 -4.28 -9.29 11.89
CA GLN A 90 -5.44 -9.69 11.11
C GLN A 90 -5.62 -8.83 9.85
N ILE A 91 -5.37 -7.52 9.95
CA ILE A 91 -5.35 -6.61 8.81
C ILE A 91 -4.29 -7.04 7.79
N GLU A 92 -3.07 -7.30 8.26
CA GLU A 92 -1.99 -7.76 7.40
C GLU A 92 -2.34 -9.06 6.68
N HIS A 93 -2.94 -10.01 7.41
CA HIS A 93 -3.32 -11.30 6.85
C HIS A 93 -4.37 -11.14 5.75
N ALA A 94 -5.42 -10.34 5.99
CA ALA A 94 -6.47 -10.08 4.99
C ALA A 94 -5.89 -9.41 3.73
N ILE A 95 -5.03 -8.40 3.89
CA ILE A 95 -4.41 -7.70 2.76
C ILE A 95 -3.49 -8.65 1.98
N LYS A 96 -2.63 -9.41 2.67
CA LYS A 96 -1.70 -10.36 2.03
C LYS A 96 -2.46 -11.44 1.24
N PHE A 97 -3.56 -11.95 1.80
CA PHE A 97 -4.41 -12.93 1.14
C PHE A 97 -5.02 -12.38 -0.16
N GLU A 98 -5.59 -11.17 -0.12
CA GLU A 98 -6.17 -10.52 -1.30
C GLU A 98 -5.12 -10.15 -2.36
N LEU A 99 -3.93 -9.69 -1.93
CA LEU A 99 -2.82 -9.45 -2.86
C LEU A 99 -2.35 -10.74 -3.54
N PHE A 100 -2.26 -11.85 -2.79
CA PHE A 100 -1.83 -13.13 -3.32
C PHE A 100 -2.77 -13.65 -4.40
N LYS A 101 -4.09 -13.59 -4.17
CA LYS A 101 -5.09 -13.92 -5.20
C LYS A 101 -4.89 -13.11 -6.48
N LYS A 102 -4.76 -11.79 -6.35
CA LYS A 102 -4.57 -10.90 -7.50
C LYS A 102 -3.29 -11.21 -8.29
N ILE A 103 -2.21 -11.58 -7.61
CA ILE A 103 -0.96 -11.99 -8.28
C ILE A 103 -1.14 -13.29 -9.05
N GLN A 104 -1.87 -14.27 -8.49
CA GLN A 104 -2.16 -15.53 -9.17
C GLN A 104 -3.09 -15.37 -10.38
N ASP A 105 -4.07 -14.47 -10.27
CA ASP A 105 -5.04 -14.18 -11.33
C ASP A 105 -4.45 -13.32 -12.48
N THR A 106 -3.26 -12.74 -12.29
CA THR A 106 -2.60 -11.98 -13.35
C THR A 106 -1.92 -12.94 -14.33
N PRO A 107 -2.33 -12.99 -15.62
CA PRO A 107 -1.70 -13.88 -16.57
C PRO A 107 -0.21 -13.56 -16.70
N LYS A 108 0.66 -14.57 -16.59
CA LYS A 108 2.13 -14.49 -16.62
C LYS A 108 2.75 -13.91 -17.93
N ASN A 109 1.95 -13.34 -18.83
CA ASN A 109 2.41 -12.77 -20.09
C ASN A 109 1.73 -11.43 -20.36
N LYS A 110 2.28 -10.34 -19.83
CA LYS A 110 2.23 -9.03 -20.47
C LYS A 110 3.52 -8.27 -20.21
N LYS A 111 4.53 -8.54 -21.04
CA LYS A 111 5.50 -7.51 -21.43
C LYS A 111 4.75 -6.48 -22.28
N GLU A 112 4.01 -5.59 -21.65
CA GLU A 112 3.62 -4.32 -22.28
C GLU A 112 4.38 -3.23 -21.54
N CYS A 113 5.66 -3.12 -21.89
CA CYS A 113 6.39 -1.88 -21.71
C CYS A 113 5.72 -0.88 -22.65
N ILE A 114 4.68 -0.19 -22.19
CA ILE A 114 4.18 1.00 -22.89
C ILE A 114 5.21 2.08 -22.61
N GLN A 115 6.26 2.08 -23.41
CA GLN A 115 7.10 3.25 -23.59
C GLN A 115 6.19 4.31 -24.22
N LEU A 116 5.73 5.26 -23.41
CA LEU A 116 5.08 6.47 -23.91
C LEU A 116 6.16 7.29 -24.62
N ASP A 117 6.35 7.05 -25.92
CA ASP A 117 7.16 7.89 -26.78
C ASP A 117 6.50 9.27 -26.91
N PHE A 118 6.89 10.18 -26.03
CA PHE A 118 6.45 11.58 -26.01
C PHE A 118 7.21 12.41 -27.06
N TRP A 119 7.11 12.04 -28.34
CA TRP A 119 7.57 12.90 -29.44
C TRP A 119 6.65 12.74 -30.65
N GLY A 120 5.47 13.37 -30.57
CA GLY A 120 4.67 13.73 -31.75
C GLY A 120 5.21 15.01 -32.35
N GLU A 121 5.80 14.86 -33.53
CA GLU A 121 6.06 15.81 -34.62
C GLU A 121 5.86 17.32 -34.37
N VAL A 122 6.95 18.07 -34.49
CA VAL A 122 6.90 19.44 -35.03
C VAL A 122 7.60 19.40 -36.38
N SER A 123 6.82 19.38 -37.46
CA SER A 123 7.22 19.75 -38.82
C SER A 123 5.99 20.15 -39.62
#